data_AF-A0A1V4IB14-F1
#
_entry.id   AF-A0A1V4IB14-F1
#
_cell.length_a   1.000
_cell.length_b   1.000
_cell.length_c   1.000
_cell.angle_alpha   90.00
_cell.angle_beta   90.00
_cell.angle_gamma   90.00
#
_symmetry.space_group_name_H-M   'P 1'
#
loop_
_entity.id
_entity.type
_entity.pdbx_description
1 polymer ?
#
loop_
_entity_poly.entity_id
_entity_poly.type
_entity_poly.pdbx_seq_one_letter_code
_entity_poly.pdbx_strand_id
1 'polypeptide(L)'
;MYKKILLGMSFFSILIFDGFLENMFIVIFTISIYKAFQNKDTQNLFKCFVISYIILNLVLVIFYKEKVDYSILEPYNPQDKKAVILVYQGEDRKYNLKERSREIYESDGVYSLFTSVYKLHRYKDMYEKLGSSEFKNRSYQFRKELSNKLGPNYTVLNSNLYTRPYLENIVADLVNKGYKEIIFCPMFLTEGREYKTFQKRVENMELIKYGVNIKVTGVFWDSEEIANVYKDNILAYLNKKNDNMGILLVGLKEQNDLNQDIIFREKIKNQLLNEKKDNIKIKLALLENHKRDIIKIGEELLEYGIDLLYLVIPTSMFETIQIRSLAEYVLRKLYVSDETKYYYIGPVNDNSILVEELYKKIKLIQN
;
A
#
# COMPACT_ATOMS: atom_id res chain seq x y z
N MET A 1 -20.26 -35.91 -5.19
CA MET A 1 -19.10 -35.15 -4.66
C MET A 1 -18.72 -33.98 -5.56
N TYR A 2 -18.32 -34.19 -6.81
CA TYR A 2 -17.91 -33.12 -7.75
C TYR A 2 -18.89 -31.94 -7.87
N LYS A 3 -20.21 -32.19 -8.00
CA LYS A 3 -21.23 -31.12 -8.06
C LYS A 3 -21.21 -30.20 -6.82
N LYS A 4 -20.92 -30.76 -5.63
CA LYS A 4 -20.85 -30.00 -4.37
C LYS A 4 -19.54 -29.21 -4.26
N ILE A 5 -18.45 -29.74 -4.83
CA ILE A 5 -17.19 -29.01 -4.95
C ILE A 5 -17.36 -27.81 -5.90
N LEU A 6 -18.02 -27.98 -7.04
CA LEU A 6 -18.34 -26.88 -7.96
C LEU A 6 -19.22 -25.81 -7.29
N LEU A 7 -20.17 -26.23 -6.47
CA LEU A 7 -20.99 -25.32 -5.67
C LEU A 7 -20.15 -24.51 -4.67
N GLY A 8 -19.26 -25.17 -3.92
CA GLY A 8 -18.33 -24.47 -3.02
C GLY A 8 -17.37 -23.53 -3.77
N MET A 9 -16.87 -23.93 -4.94
CA MET A 9 -16.01 -23.09 -5.77
C MET A 9 -16.76 -21.85 -6.27
N SER A 10 -18.03 -22.01 -6.67
CA SER A 10 -18.89 -20.91 -7.08
C SER A 10 -19.08 -19.92 -5.93
N PHE A 11 -19.36 -20.42 -4.72
CA PHE A 11 -19.50 -19.57 -3.53
C PHE A 11 -18.24 -18.72 -3.27
N PHE A 12 -17.06 -19.34 -3.20
CA PHE A 12 -15.83 -18.59 -2.95
C PHE A 12 -15.43 -17.68 -4.11
N SER A 13 -15.85 -18.01 -5.34
CA SER A 13 -15.63 -17.15 -6.51
C SER A 13 -16.43 -15.84 -6.41
N ILE A 14 -17.65 -15.87 -5.89
CA ILE A 14 -18.45 -14.65 -5.63
C ILE A 14 -17.68 -13.67 -4.75
N LEU A 15 -16.95 -14.17 -3.76
CA LEU A 15 -16.22 -13.34 -2.80
C LEU A 15 -15.03 -12.59 -3.41
N ILE A 16 -14.49 -13.04 -4.55
CA ILE A 16 -13.22 -12.53 -5.09
C ILE A 16 -13.33 -11.93 -6.49
N PHE A 17 -14.32 -12.32 -7.30
CA PHE A 17 -14.59 -11.72 -8.60
C PHE A 17 -15.49 -10.49 -8.44
N ASP A 18 -15.45 -9.60 -9.40
CA ASP A 18 -16.27 -8.40 -9.47
C ASP A 18 -17.10 -8.34 -10.78
N GLY A 19 -18.15 -7.53 -10.76
CA GLY A 19 -18.96 -7.20 -11.93
C GLY A 19 -19.65 -8.41 -12.57
N PHE A 20 -19.41 -8.64 -13.86
CA PHE A 20 -20.10 -9.68 -14.64
C PHE A 20 -19.81 -11.10 -14.11
N LEU A 21 -18.54 -11.39 -13.78
CA LEU A 21 -18.15 -12.73 -13.32
C LEU A 21 -18.79 -13.06 -11.95
N GLU A 22 -18.82 -12.09 -11.04
CA GLU A 22 -19.53 -12.22 -9.78
C GLU A 22 -21.00 -12.58 -9.99
N ASN A 23 -21.72 -11.82 -10.83
CA ASN A 23 -23.13 -12.06 -11.13
C ASN A 23 -23.36 -13.46 -11.72
N MET A 24 -22.49 -13.92 -12.61
CA MET A 24 -22.55 -15.29 -13.13
C MET A 24 -22.41 -16.33 -12.02
N PHE A 25 -21.43 -16.17 -11.12
CA PHE A 25 -21.24 -17.11 -10.01
C PHE A 25 -22.40 -17.07 -9.00
N ILE A 26 -23.02 -15.91 -8.76
CA ILE A 26 -24.23 -15.79 -7.93
C ILE A 26 -25.36 -16.63 -8.53
N VAL A 27 -25.63 -16.52 -9.83
CA VAL A 27 -26.68 -17.29 -10.50
C VAL A 27 -26.39 -18.78 -10.45
N ILE A 28 -25.17 -19.19 -10.78
CA ILE A 28 -24.74 -20.60 -10.75
C ILE A 28 -24.86 -21.16 -9.32
N PHE A 29 -24.40 -20.42 -8.31
CA PHE A 29 -24.49 -20.83 -6.91
C PHE A 29 -25.95 -20.98 -6.47
N THR A 30 -26.81 -20.01 -6.79
CA THR A 30 -28.23 -19.99 -6.40
C THR A 30 -29.01 -21.16 -6.99
N ILE A 31 -28.84 -21.44 -8.28
CA ILE A 31 -29.48 -22.58 -8.94
C ILE A 31 -28.96 -23.90 -8.34
N SER A 32 -27.65 -23.98 -8.10
CA SER A 32 -27.02 -25.20 -7.61
C SER A 32 -27.40 -25.52 -6.16
N ILE A 33 -27.51 -24.50 -5.29
CA ILE A 33 -27.90 -24.69 -3.90
C ILE A 33 -29.37 -25.07 -3.79
N TYR A 34 -30.24 -24.47 -4.60
CA TYR A 34 -31.65 -24.82 -4.65
C TYR A 34 -31.85 -26.30 -5.02
N LYS A 35 -31.16 -26.78 -6.07
CA LYS A 35 -31.19 -28.18 -6.47
C LYS A 35 -30.63 -29.12 -5.39
N ALA A 36 -29.58 -28.71 -4.67
CA ALA A 36 -29.00 -29.52 -3.60
C ALA A 36 -30.00 -29.74 -2.44
N PHE A 37 -30.75 -28.70 -2.06
CA PHE A 37 -31.79 -28.81 -1.02
C PHE A 37 -33.00 -29.61 -1.49
N GLN A 38 -33.47 -29.40 -2.72
CA GLN A 38 -34.61 -30.14 -3.28
C GLN A 38 -34.35 -31.66 -3.30
N ASN A 39 -33.13 -32.07 -3.65
CA ASN A 39 -32.74 -33.47 -3.72
C ASN A 39 -32.30 -34.06 -2.37
N LYS A 40 -32.38 -33.30 -1.27
CA LYS A 40 -31.86 -33.66 0.07
C LYS A 40 -30.38 -34.11 0.04
N ASP A 41 -29.60 -33.64 -0.93
CA ASP A 41 -28.22 -34.05 -1.16
C ASP A 41 -27.23 -33.19 -0.35
N THR A 42 -27.43 -33.11 0.97
CA THR A 42 -26.65 -32.23 1.86
C THR A 42 -25.48 -32.91 2.56
N GLN A 43 -25.41 -34.24 2.52
CA GLN A 43 -24.31 -34.99 3.14
C GLN A 43 -22.94 -34.57 2.57
N ASN A 44 -21.94 -34.43 3.43
CA ASN A 44 -20.58 -34.03 3.08
C ASN A 44 -20.43 -32.64 2.42
N LEU A 45 -21.46 -31.78 2.44
CA LEU A 45 -21.41 -30.44 1.85
C LEU A 45 -20.30 -29.58 2.47
N PHE A 46 -20.18 -29.58 3.79
CA PHE A 46 -19.10 -28.87 4.50
C PHE A 46 -17.70 -29.32 4.05
N LYS A 47 -17.44 -30.63 3.98
CA LYS A 47 -16.17 -31.18 3.48
C LYS A 47 -15.87 -30.72 2.06
N CYS A 48 -16.89 -30.68 1.20
CA CYS A 48 -16.75 -30.21 -0.17
C CYS A 48 -16.38 -28.72 -0.22
N PHE A 49 -16.95 -27.87 0.63
CA PHE A 49 -16.56 -26.45 0.71
C PHE A 49 -15.09 -26.28 1.14
N VAL A 50 -14.64 -27.03 2.15
CA VAL A 50 -13.21 -26.99 2.55
C VAL A 50 -12.31 -27.37 1.38
N ILE A 51 -12.65 -28.44 0.64
CA ILE A 51 -11.91 -28.86 -0.55
C ILE A 51 -11.95 -27.77 -1.64
N SER A 52 -13.12 -27.18 -1.90
CA SER A 52 -13.28 -26.10 -2.88
C SER A 52 -12.44 -24.88 -2.54
N TYR A 53 -12.36 -24.52 -1.26
CA TYR A 53 -11.53 -23.40 -0.81
C TYR A 53 -10.06 -23.64 -1.14
N ILE A 54 -9.53 -24.82 -0.82
CA ILE A 54 -8.13 -25.19 -1.11
C ILE A 54 -7.88 -25.20 -2.62
N ILE A 55 -8.76 -25.84 -3.40
CA ILE A 55 -8.65 -25.88 -4.86
C ILE A 55 -8.64 -24.46 -5.44
N LEU A 56 -9.55 -23.58 -4.99
CA LEU A 56 -9.61 -22.23 -5.53
C LEU A 56 -8.35 -21.42 -5.21
N ASN A 57 -7.82 -21.49 -3.98
CA ASN A 57 -6.56 -20.83 -3.64
C ASN A 57 -5.39 -21.35 -4.51
N LEU A 58 -5.32 -22.66 -4.75
CA LEU A 58 -4.33 -23.25 -5.65
C LEU A 58 -4.46 -22.70 -7.08
N VAL A 59 -5.69 -22.64 -7.60
CA VAL A 59 -5.98 -22.08 -8.94
C VAL A 59 -5.55 -20.62 -9.02
N LEU A 60 -5.80 -19.82 -7.97
CA LEU A 60 -5.43 -18.40 -7.94
C LEU A 60 -3.91 -18.22 -8.01
N VAL A 61 -3.18 -18.96 -7.20
CA VAL A 61 -1.71 -18.88 -7.11
C VAL A 61 -1.02 -19.36 -8.39
N ILE A 62 -1.57 -20.35 -9.08
CA ILE A 62 -0.95 -20.92 -10.29
C ILE A 62 -1.35 -20.15 -11.55
N PHE A 63 -2.64 -19.82 -11.71
CA PHE A 63 -3.20 -19.37 -12.98
C PHE A 63 -3.61 -17.89 -13.02
N TYR A 64 -4.10 -17.33 -11.91
CA TYR A 64 -4.64 -15.96 -11.92
C TYR A 64 -3.62 -14.89 -11.55
N LYS A 65 -2.55 -15.23 -10.83
CA LYS A 65 -1.51 -14.25 -10.52
C LYS A 65 -0.91 -13.66 -11.80
N GLU A 66 -0.74 -12.36 -11.82
CA GLU A 66 -0.05 -11.70 -12.92
C GLU A 66 1.42 -12.17 -12.97
N LYS A 67 1.84 -12.70 -14.11
CA LYS A 67 3.23 -13.05 -14.37
C LYS A 67 3.92 -11.85 -15.00
N VAL A 68 5.09 -11.52 -14.48
CA VAL A 68 5.94 -10.46 -15.04
C VAL A 68 6.98 -11.16 -15.87
N ASP A 69 6.84 -11.02 -17.18
CA ASP A 69 7.82 -11.49 -18.15
C ASP A 69 8.62 -10.27 -18.64
N TYR A 70 9.94 -10.42 -18.69
CA TYR A 70 10.85 -9.39 -19.16
C TYR A 70 12.09 -10.05 -19.76
N SER A 71 12.62 -9.43 -20.80
CA SER A 71 13.87 -9.82 -21.42
C SER A 71 14.76 -8.59 -21.56
N ILE A 72 16.00 -8.74 -21.10
CA ILE A 72 17.04 -7.75 -21.28
C ILE A 72 17.89 -8.24 -22.46
N LEU A 73 17.96 -7.41 -23.49
CA LEU A 73 18.75 -7.61 -24.69
C LEU A 73 19.97 -6.68 -24.62
N GLU A 74 21.09 -7.08 -25.23
CA GLU A 74 22.23 -6.18 -25.35
C GLU A 74 21.84 -4.97 -26.21
N PRO A 75 21.97 -3.73 -25.68
CA PRO A 75 21.56 -2.55 -26.42
C PRO A 75 22.53 -2.26 -27.57
N TYR A 76 21.98 -1.86 -28.72
CA TYR A 76 22.78 -1.51 -29.90
C TYR A 76 23.44 -0.13 -29.80
N ASN A 77 22.78 0.85 -29.17
CA ASN A 77 23.28 2.22 -28.99
C ASN A 77 23.14 2.68 -27.54
N PRO A 78 24.19 3.25 -26.91
CA PRO A 78 24.08 3.82 -25.58
C PRO A 78 23.27 5.12 -25.58
N GLN A 79 22.61 5.38 -24.45
CA GLN A 79 21.84 6.59 -24.19
C GLN A 79 22.53 7.42 -23.11
N ASP A 80 22.78 8.70 -23.39
CA ASP A 80 23.52 9.61 -22.50
C ASP A 80 22.67 10.15 -21.34
N LYS A 81 21.34 9.97 -21.40
CA LYS A 81 20.41 10.47 -20.38
C LYS A 81 20.40 9.64 -19.09
N LYS A 82 20.23 10.37 -17.99
CA LYS A 82 19.90 9.93 -16.62
C LYS A 82 18.58 9.16 -16.55
N ALA A 83 18.50 7.85 -16.30
CA ALA A 83 17.19 7.27 -15.93
C ALA A 83 16.94 7.41 -14.42
N VAL A 84 15.77 7.91 -14.03
CA VAL A 84 15.30 7.94 -12.64
C VAL A 84 14.02 7.13 -12.54
N ILE A 85 14.05 6.08 -11.74
CA ILE A 85 12.93 5.15 -11.56
C ILE A 85 12.35 5.37 -10.16
N LEU A 86 11.15 5.91 -10.11
CA LEU A 86 10.36 6.02 -8.89
C LEU A 86 9.73 4.66 -8.60
N VAL A 87 10.11 4.03 -7.50
CA VAL A 87 9.67 2.67 -7.14
C VAL A 87 8.63 2.73 -6.05
N TYR A 88 7.42 2.26 -6.36
CA TYR A 88 6.27 2.27 -5.47
C TYR A 88 5.79 0.85 -5.11
N GLN A 89 5.01 0.71 -4.04
CA GLN A 89 4.25 -0.54 -3.80
C GLN A 89 3.32 -0.82 -4.99
N GLY A 90 2.53 0.19 -5.37
CA GLY A 90 1.64 0.16 -6.50
C GLY A 90 0.21 -0.24 -6.15
N GLU A 91 -0.72 0.56 -6.65
CA GLU A 91 -2.14 0.34 -6.50
C GLU A 91 -2.86 0.71 -7.79
N ASP A 92 -3.85 -0.09 -8.20
CA ASP A 92 -4.69 0.25 -9.33
C ASP A 92 -5.90 1.07 -8.89
N ARG A 93 -6.48 1.82 -9.81
CA ARG A 93 -7.61 2.70 -9.50
C ARG A 93 -8.82 1.91 -8.99
N LYS A 94 -9.00 0.69 -9.50
CA LYS A 94 -10.07 -0.24 -9.12
C LYS A 94 -9.48 -1.56 -8.66
N TYR A 95 -10.31 -2.37 -8.00
CA TYR A 95 -9.95 -3.73 -7.65
C TYR A 95 -9.48 -4.51 -8.90
N ASN A 96 -8.31 -5.13 -8.79
CA ASN A 96 -7.73 -5.93 -9.84
C ASN A 96 -7.26 -7.27 -9.27
N LEU A 97 -8.05 -8.31 -9.53
CA LEU A 97 -7.84 -9.65 -9.00
C LEU A 97 -6.42 -10.19 -9.30
N LYS A 98 -5.91 -9.99 -10.52
CA LYS A 98 -4.62 -10.56 -10.95
C LYS A 98 -3.44 -9.91 -10.24
N GLU A 99 -3.47 -8.58 -10.15
CA GLU A 99 -2.45 -7.80 -9.47
C GLU A 99 -2.46 -8.07 -7.95
N ARG A 100 -3.65 -8.11 -7.33
CA ARG A 100 -3.76 -8.44 -5.90
C ARG A 100 -3.37 -9.89 -5.60
N SER A 101 -3.69 -10.82 -6.49
CA SER A 101 -3.25 -12.22 -6.35
C SER A 101 -1.72 -12.34 -6.40
N ARG A 102 -1.06 -11.54 -7.23
CA ARG A 102 0.40 -11.44 -7.26
C ARG A 102 0.95 -10.90 -5.95
N GLU A 103 0.43 -9.76 -5.48
CA GLU A 103 0.86 -9.14 -4.22
C GLU A 103 0.75 -10.11 -3.03
N ILE A 104 -0.38 -10.83 -2.93
CA ILE A 104 -0.59 -11.83 -1.88
C ILE A 104 0.42 -12.96 -2.00
N TYR A 105 0.66 -13.49 -3.19
CA TYR A 105 1.64 -14.56 -3.40
C TYR A 105 3.06 -14.11 -3.04
N GLU A 106 3.46 -12.91 -3.44
CA GLU A 106 4.79 -12.38 -3.16
C GLU A 106 4.99 -12.05 -1.67
N SER A 107 3.91 -11.67 -0.97
CA SER A 107 3.95 -11.38 0.46
C SER A 107 3.91 -12.63 1.34
N ASP A 108 3.05 -13.60 1.00
CA ASP A 108 2.77 -14.78 1.83
C ASP A 108 3.53 -16.03 1.39
N GLY A 109 4.12 -16.03 0.19
CA GLY A 109 4.76 -17.20 -0.39
C GLY A 109 3.80 -18.40 -0.43
N VAL A 110 4.20 -19.53 0.16
CA VAL A 110 3.39 -20.76 0.21
C VAL A 110 2.12 -20.59 1.04
N TYR A 111 2.11 -19.69 2.04
CA TYR A 111 0.92 -19.43 2.86
C TYR A 111 -0.25 -18.84 2.06
N SER A 112 0.02 -18.25 0.89
CA SER A 112 -1.02 -17.78 -0.04
C SER A 112 -2.00 -18.88 -0.45
N LEU A 113 -1.60 -20.15 -0.41
CA LEU A 113 -2.48 -21.30 -0.68
C LEU A 113 -3.63 -21.45 0.34
N PHE A 114 -3.53 -20.77 1.48
CA PHE A 114 -4.55 -20.81 2.54
C PHE A 114 -5.23 -19.46 2.75
N THR A 115 -4.63 -18.36 2.30
CA THR A 115 -5.08 -16.99 2.63
C THR A 115 -5.62 -16.20 1.43
N SER A 116 -5.36 -16.62 0.18
CA SER A 116 -5.65 -15.79 -1.00
C SER A 116 -7.11 -15.39 -1.13
N VAL A 117 -8.05 -16.33 -1.05
CA VAL A 117 -9.49 -16.03 -1.15
C VAL A 117 -9.92 -15.03 -0.08
N TYR A 118 -9.51 -15.23 1.17
CA TYR A 118 -9.83 -14.33 2.28
C TYR A 118 -9.24 -12.93 2.05
N LYS A 119 -7.96 -12.82 1.67
CA LYS A 119 -7.30 -11.54 1.43
C LYS A 119 -7.89 -10.81 0.22
N LEU A 120 -8.14 -11.51 -0.88
CA LEU A 120 -8.76 -10.96 -2.08
C LEU A 120 -10.16 -10.42 -1.81
N HIS A 121 -10.97 -11.19 -1.08
CA HIS A 121 -12.29 -10.72 -0.63
C HIS A 121 -12.17 -9.44 0.20
N ARG A 122 -11.22 -9.39 1.14
CA ARG A 122 -10.96 -8.18 1.93
C ARG A 122 -10.54 -6.99 1.05
N TYR A 123 -9.71 -7.19 0.02
CA TYR A 123 -9.37 -6.11 -0.91
C TYR A 123 -10.58 -5.65 -1.70
N LYS A 124 -11.36 -6.58 -2.27
CA LYS A 124 -12.58 -6.26 -3.02
C LYS A 124 -13.53 -5.41 -2.17
N ASP A 125 -13.79 -5.84 -0.94
CA ASP A 125 -14.59 -5.12 0.06
C ASP A 125 -14.10 -3.69 0.30
N MET A 126 -12.78 -3.46 0.32
CA MET A 126 -12.21 -2.13 0.52
C MET A 126 -12.53 -1.22 -0.67
N TYR A 127 -12.38 -1.72 -1.90
CA TYR A 127 -12.71 -0.96 -3.11
C TYR A 127 -14.21 -0.72 -3.25
N GLU A 128 -15.06 -1.68 -2.89
CA GLU A 128 -16.51 -1.48 -2.94
C GLU A 128 -16.97 -0.41 -1.95
N LYS A 129 -16.38 -0.35 -0.76
CA LYS A 129 -16.73 0.62 0.28
C LYS A 129 -16.17 2.03 -0.01
N LEU A 130 -14.95 2.10 -0.55
CA LEU A 130 -14.23 3.37 -0.72
C LEU A 130 -14.27 3.89 -2.17
N GLY A 131 -14.74 3.09 -3.12
CA GLY A 131 -14.80 3.42 -4.54
C GLY A 131 -13.47 3.19 -5.26
N SER A 132 -12.72 4.26 -5.48
CA SER A 132 -11.49 4.22 -6.29
C SER A 132 -10.28 4.78 -5.56
N SER A 133 -9.11 4.26 -5.91
CA SER A 133 -7.82 4.77 -5.46
C SER A 133 -7.33 5.94 -6.32
N GLU A 134 -6.79 6.97 -5.66
CA GLU A 134 -6.11 8.11 -6.31
C GLU A 134 -4.59 7.89 -6.46
N PHE A 135 -4.08 6.73 -6.04
CA PHE A 135 -2.64 6.43 -5.99
C PHE A 135 -1.91 6.70 -7.31
N LYS A 136 -2.44 6.18 -8.44
CA LYS A 136 -1.86 6.38 -9.77
C LYS A 136 -1.84 7.86 -10.16
N ASN A 137 -2.95 8.57 -9.96
CA ASN A 137 -3.04 10.00 -10.31
C ASN A 137 -1.99 10.82 -9.55
N ARG A 138 -1.86 10.59 -8.24
CA ARG A 138 -0.89 11.28 -7.39
C ARG A 138 0.55 10.95 -7.75
N SER A 139 0.88 9.68 -7.98
CA SER A 139 2.23 9.28 -8.41
C SER A 139 2.59 9.84 -9.80
N TYR A 140 1.63 9.97 -10.73
CA TYR A 140 1.89 10.62 -12.02
C TYR A 140 2.12 12.12 -11.91
N GLN A 141 1.36 12.81 -11.05
CA GLN A 141 1.57 14.23 -10.76
C GLN A 141 2.96 14.46 -10.17
N PHE A 142 3.31 13.69 -9.12
CA PHE A 142 4.64 13.72 -8.51
C PHE A 142 5.76 13.51 -9.53
N ARG A 143 5.65 12.48 -10.38
CA ARG A 143 6.61 12.21 -11.46
C ARG A 143 6.81 13.41 -12.38
N LYS A 144 5.71 14.07 -12.78
CA LYS A 144 5.75 15.21 -13.68
C LYS A 144 6.48 16.39 -13.03
N GLU A 145 6.16 16.69 -11.78
CA GLU A 145 6.81 17.77 -11.02
C GLU A 145 8.31 17.50 -10.85
N LEU A 146 8.70 16.29 -10.46
CA LEU A 146 10.10 15.91 -10.34
C LEU A 146 10.83 15.95 -11.69
N SER A 147 10.21 15.47 -12.77
CA SER A 147 10.77 15.51 -14.11
C SER A 147 11.04 16.94 -14.56
N ASN A 148 10.13 17.87 -14.28
CA ASN A 148 10.32 19.29 -14.59
C ASN A 148 11.49 19.87 -13.80
N LYS A 149 11.61 19.52 -12.52
CA LYS A 149 12.68 20.02 -11.64
C LYS A 149 14.07 19.47 -12.00
N LEU A 150 14.16 18.20 -12.40
CA LEU A 150 15.42 17.57 -12.81
C LEU A 150 15.90 18.03 -14.20
N GLY A 151 14.97 18.39 -15.08
CA GLY A 151 15.26 18.90 -16.41
C GLY A 151 15.49 17.80 -17.46
N PRO A 152 15.82 18.19 -18.71
CA PRO A 152 15.74 17.32 -19.90
C PRO A 152 16.80 16.21 -19.98
N ASN A 153 17.85 16.30 -19.15
CA ASN A 153 18.91 15.30 -19.05
C ASN A 153 18.48 14.04 -18.30
N TYR A 154 17.28 14.05 -17.70
CA TYR A 154 16.73 12.94 -16.95
C TYR A 154 15.44 12.42 -17.62
N THR A 155 15.29 11.11 -17.62
CA THR A 155 14.06 10.39 -17.95
C THR A 155 13.48 9.84 -16.65
N VAL A 156 12.38 10.43 -16.17
CA VAL A 156 11.73 10.02 -14.91
C VAL A 156 10.53 9.11 -15.21
N LEU A 157 10.55 7.92 -14.61
CA LEU A 157 9.55 6.88 -14.84
C LEU A 157 9.00 6.36 -13.52
N ASN A 158 7.70 6.06 -13.50
CA ASN A 158 7.08 5.36 -12.39
C ASN A 158 7.21 3.85 -12.62
N SER A 159 7.44 3.13 -11.54
CA SER A 159 7.43 1.68 -11.52
C SER A 159 6.82 1.19 -10.21
N ASN A 160 6.23 0.00 -10.24
CA ASN A 160 5.54 -0.56 -9.09
C ASN A 160 5.99 -2.00 -8.84
N LEU A 161 5.92 -2.42 -7.58
CA LEU A 161 6.21 -3.80 -7.19
C LEU A 161 5.07 -4.76 -7.56
N TYR A 162 3.82 -4.32 -7.40
CA TYR A 162 2.65 -5.21 -7.45
C TYR A 162 1.65 -4.90 -8.57
N THR A 163 1.77 -3.76 -9.25
CA THR A 163 0.84 -3.33 -10.31
C THR A 163 1.58 -2.86 -11.56
N ARG A 164 0.87 -2.70 -12.66
CA ARG A 164 1.46 -2.12 -13.88
C ARG A 164 1.65 -0.60 -13.75
N PRO A 165 2.76 -0.03 -14.27
CA PRO A 165 3.91 -0.73 -14.88
C PRO A 165 4.83 -1.35 -13.81
N TYR A 166 5.26 -2.59 -14.03
CA TYR A 166 6.12 -3.32 -13.10
C TYR A 166 7.57 -2.85 -13.18
N LEU A 167 8.28 -2.89 -12.05
CA LEU A 167 9.70 -2.59 -11.93
C LEU A 167 10.55 -3.26 -13.01
N GLU A 168 10.39 -4.57 -13.16
CA GLU A 168 11.19 -5.38 -14.07
C GLU A 168 10.93 -4.99 -15.53
N ASN A 169 9.68 -4.68 -15.90
CA ASN A 169 9.35 -4.24 -17.25
C ASN A 169 9.96 -2.87 -17.57
N ILE A 170 9.91 -1.92 -16.63
CA ILE A 170 10.47 -0.58 -16.83
C ILE A 170 11.99 -0.64 -16.92
N VAL A 171 12.64 -1.42 -16.06
CA VAL A 171 14.09 -1.60 -16.08
C VAL A 171 14.52 -2.25 -17.40
N ALA A 172 13.89 -3.35 -17.81
CA ALA A 172 14.22 -4.02 -19.05
C ALA A 172 14.06 -3.10 -20.27
N ASP A 173 12.97 -2.33 -20.35
CA ASP A 173 12.76 -1.35 -21.42
C ASP A 173 13.87 -0.28 -21.45
N LEU A 174 14.31 0.23 -20.30
CA LEU A 174 15.39 1.20 -20.22
C LEU A 174 16.74 0.60 -20.65
N VAL A 175 17.09 -0.59 -20.18
CA VAL A 175 18.34 -1.24 -20.56
C VAL A 175 18.35 -1.54 -22.06
N ASN A 176 17.25 -2.03 -22.62
CA ASN A 176 17.10 -2.28 -24.05
C ASN A 176 17.20 -1.01 -24.89
N LYS A 177 16.78 0.14 -24.34
CA LYS A 177 16.95 1.47 -24.94
C LYS A 177 18.34 2.07 -24.77
N GLY A 178 19.27 1.35 -24.15
CA GLY A 178 20.67 1.74 -24.02
C GLY A 178 21.02 2.61 -22.82
N TYR A 179 20.12 2.80 -21.86
CA TYR A 179 20.45 3.56 -20.65
C TYR A 179 21.51 2.84 -19.83
N LYS A 180 22.62 3.53 -19.53
CA LYS A 180 23.74 2.99 -18.73
C LYS A 180 23.78 3.49 -17.29
N GLU A 181 23.01 4.53 -16.97
CA GLU A 181 22.96 5.14 -15.65
C GLU A 181 21.51 5.14 -15.15
N ILE A 182 21.20 4.28 -14.18
CA ILE A 182 19.86 4.16 -13.59
C ILE A 182 19.92 4.51 -12.10
N ILE A 183 19.07 5.46 -11.69
CA ILE A 183 18.88 5.85 -10.30
C ILE A 183 17.52 5.33 -9.84
N PHE A 184 17.52 4.41 -8.89
CA PHE A 184 16.29 3.97 -8.23
C PHE A 184 15.97 4.88 -7.03
N CYS A 185 14.72 5.30 -6.98
CA CYS A 185 14.17 6.13 -5.92
C CYS A 185 13.05 5.35 -5.23
N PRO A 186 13.35 4.58 -4.18
CA PRO A 186 12.33 3.90 -3.39
C PRO A 186 11.40 4.92 -2.72
N MET A 187 10.13 4.92 -3.11
CA MET A 187 9.09 5.81 -2.59
C MET A 187 8.45 5.23 -1.32
N PHE A 188 9.29 4.78 -0.38
CA PHE A 188 8.91 4.17 0.89
C PHE A 188 9.38 5.03 2.04
N LEU A 189 8.60 5.05 3.13
CA LEU A 189 9.01 5.76 4.33
C LEU A 189 10.24 5.09 4.98
N THR A 190 10.18 3.77 5.14
CA THR A 190 11.19 2.98 5.86
C THR A 190 11.76 1.86 4.99
N GLU A 191 12.84 1.24 5.44
CA GLU A 191 13.46 0.03 4.87
C GLU A 191 12.70 -1.25 5.26
N GLY A 192 11.36 -1.17 5.16
CA GLY A 192 10.43 -2.22 5.48
C GLY A 192 10.35 -3.35 4.45
N ARG A 193 9.20 -4.03 4.43
CA ARG A 193 8.95 -5.21 3.58
C ARG A 193 9.08 -4.88 2.09
N GLU A 194 8.47 -3.80 1.65
CA GLU A 194 8.44 -3.37 0.25
C GLU A 194 9.84 -2.97 -0.23
N TYR A 195 10.62 -2.26 0.60
CA TYR A 195 11.99 -1.90 0.30
C TYR A 195 12.89 -3.14 0.13
N LYS A 196 12.79 -4.11 1.05
CA LYS A 196 13.52 -5.39 0.95
C LYS A 196 13.14 -6.17 -0.31
N THR A 197 11.85 -6.14 -0.68
CA THR A 197 11.34 -6.76 -1.91
C THR A 197 11.93 -6.08 -3.15
N PHE A 198 11.97 -4.75 -3.15
CA PHE A 198 12.60 -3.95 -4.19
C PHE A 198 14.08 -4.31 -4.36
N GLN A 199 14.87 -4.29 -3.28
CA GLN A 199 16.31 -4.59 -3.32
C GLN A 199 16.56 -5.98 -3.93
N LYS A 200 15.88 -7.00 -3.42
CA LYS A 200 15.99 -8.37 -3.93
C LYS A 200 15.67 -8.47 -5.42
N ARG A 201 14.67 -7.75 -5.91
CA ARG A 201 14.31 -7.76 -7.34
C ARG A 201 15.35 -7.08 -8.21
N VAL A 202 15.90 -5.96 -7.76
CA VAL A 202 16.98 -5.27 -8.49
C VAL A 202 18.24 -6.14 -8.55
N GLU A 203 18.60 -6.77 -7.44
CA GLU A 203 19.73 -7.72 -7.38
C GLU A 203 19.53 -8.89 -8.36
N ASN A 204 18.34 -9.49 -8.39
CA ASN A 204 18.03 -10.62 -9.27
C ASN A 204 18.07 -10.28 -10.77
N MET A 205 17.96 -8.99 -11.14
CA MET A 205 18.07 -8.57 -12.54
C MET A 205 19.53 -8.48 -13.02
N GLU A 206 20.51 -8.54 -12.12
CA GLU A 206 21.94 -8.58 -12.41
C GLU A 206 22.41 -7.50 -13.41
N LEU A 207 21.89 -6.26 -13.29
CA LEU A 207 22.04 -5.20 -14.29
C LEU A 207 23.50 -4.84 -14.62
N ILE A 208 24.42 -5.10 -13.70
CA ILE A 208 25.87 -4.92 -13.88
C ILE A 208 26.39 -5.73 -15.09
N LYS A 209 25.82 -6.91 -15.36
CA LYS A 209 26.19 -7.76 -16.51
C LYS A 209 25.93 -7.06 -17.85
N TYR A 210 25.01 -6.09 -17.89
CA TYR A 210 24.68 -5.31 -19.07
C TYR A 210 25.40 -3.94 -19.11
N GLY A 211 26.40 -3.75 -18.24
CA GLY A 211 27.17 -2.51 -18.11
C GLY A 211 26.35 -1.33 -17.59
N VAL A 212 25.28 -1.60 -16.82
CA VAL A 212 24.42 -0.57 -16.25
C VAL A 212 24.91 -0.23 -14.84
N ASN A 213 25.26 1.02 -14.62
CA ASN A 213 25.56 1.58 -13.31
C ASN A 213 24.25 1.90 -12.57
N ILE A 214 24.13 1.37 -11.36
CA ILE A 214 22.95 1.52 -10.53
C ILE A 214 23.29 2.39 -9.32
N LYS A 215 22.45 3.39 -9.04
CA LYS A 215 22.45 4.10 -7.76
C LYS A 215 21.08 4.01 -7.13
N VAL A 216 21.01 3.99 -5.80
CA VAL A 216 19.75 3.91 -5.05
C VAL A 216 19.73 5.04 -4.04
N THR A 217 18.66 5.84 -4.01
CA THR A 217 18.48 6.85 -2.95
C THR A 217 18.03 6.18 -1.65
N GLY A 218 18.33 6.80 -0.51
CA GLY A 218 17.73 6.38 0.76
C GLY A 218 16.20 6.60 0.79
N VAL A 219 15.54 5.93 1.73
CA VAL A 219 14.12 6.12 2.10
C VAL A 219 13.89 7.43 2.88
N PHE A 220 12.66 7.70 3.35
CA PHE A 220 12.25 9.04 3.84
C PHE A 220 12.11 9.22 5.36
N TRP A 221 12.28 8.19 6.20
CA TRP A 221 12.08 8.26 7.66
C TRP A 221 13.00 9.27 8.37
N ASP A 222 14.11 9.64 7.74
CA ASP A 222 15.08 10.58 8.27
C ASP A 222 14.72 12.06 7.98
N SER A 223 13.73 12.33 7.13
CA SER A 223 13.40 13.69 6.68
C SER A 223 12.65 14.50 7.74
N GLU A 224 13.27 15.58 8.20
CA GLU A 224 12.64 16.57 9.09
C GLU A 224 11.55 17.38 8.37
N GLU A 225 11.76 17.69 7.09
CA GLU A 225 10.80 18.46 6.28
C GLU A 225 9.49 17.71 6.11
N ILE A 226 9.55 16.39 5.87
CA ILE A 226 8.34 15.59 5.76
C ILE A 226 7.61 15.50 7.12
N ALA A 227 8.35 15.38 8.24
CA ALA A 227 7.74 15.43 9.55
C ALA A 227 7.04 16.78 9.82
N ASN A 228 7.65 17.90 9.37
CA ASN A 228 7.06 19.23 9.47
C ASN A 228 5.75 19.34 8.68
N VAL A 229 5.63 18.68 7.51
CA VAL A 229 4.36 18.64 6.76
C VAL A 229 3.24 18.02 7.59
N TYR A 230 3.51 16.93 8.32
CA TYR A 230 2.50 16.35 9.21
C TYR A 230 2.16 17.31 10.35
N LYS A 231 3.15 17.95 10.96
CA LYS A 231 2.94 18.97 11.99
C LYS A 231 2.02 20.08 11.46
N ASP A 232 2.36 20.69 10.33
CA ASP A 232 1.62 21.81 9.75
C ASP A 232 0.19 21.40 9.37
N ASN A 233 0.00 20.20 8.81
CA ASN A 233 -1.33 19.66 8.51
C ASN A 233 -2.18 19.45 9.78
N ILE A 234 -1.58 19.01 10.90
CA ILE A 234 -2.29 18.88 12.18
C ILE A 234 -2.66 20.26 12.72
N LEU A 235 -1.72 21.22 12.66
CA LEU A 235 -1.91 22.56 13.21
C LEU A 235 -2.85 23.43 12.38
N ALA A 236 -2.99 23.18 11.07
CA ALA A 236 -3.86 23.96 10.17
C ALA A 236 -5.34 23.96 10.61
N TYR A 237 -5.76 22.95 11.37
CA TYR A 237 -7.13 22.81 11.88
C TYR A 237 -7.33 23.39 13.30
N LEU A 238 -6.28 23.95 13.93
CA LEU A 238 -6.34 24.66 15.21
C LEU A 238 -6.88 26.08 15.05
N ASN A 239 -8.15 26.21 14.68
CA ASN A 239 -8.79 27.53 14.57
C ASN A 239 -9.35 28.06 15.89
N LYS A 240 -9.28 27.32 17.01
CA LYS A 240 -9.76 27.78 18.32
C LYS A 240 -8.70 27.60 19.42
N LYS A 241 -8.46 28.68 20.17
CA LYS A 241 -7.43 28.76 21.23
C LYS A 241 -7.67 27.84 22.45
N ASN A 242 -8.82 27.18 22.54
CA ASN A 242 -9.23 26.46 23.76
C ASN A 242 -9.55 24.97 23.56
N ASP A 243 -9.45 24.43 22.34
CA ASP A 243 -9.84 23.03 22.10
C ASP A 243 -8.74 22.08 22.63
N ASN A 244 -9.13 21.08 23.42
CA ASN A 244 -8.28 19.97 23.84
C ASN A 244 -8.10 19.00 22.67
N MET A 245 -6.86 18.76 22.27
CA MET A 245 -6.52 17.93 21.12
C MET A 245 -5.92 16.60 21.55
N GLY A 246 -6.46 15.51 21.02
CA GLY A 246 -5.81 14.20 21.00
C GLY A 246 -5.23 13.91 19.62
N ILE A 247 -3.98 13.47 19.55
CA ILE A 247 -3.31 13.02 18.33
C ILE A 247 -2.92 11.55 18.51
N LEU A 248 -3.44 10.70 17.63
CA LEU A 248 -3.10 9.27 17.56
C LEU A 248 -2.18 9.02 16.36
N LEU A 249 -0.89 8.84 16.63
CA LEU A 249 0.14 8.55 15.62
C LEU A 249 0.28 7.03 15.44
N VAL A 250 -0.26 6.50 14.35
CA VAL A 250 -0.34 5.05 14.09
C VAL A 250 0.83 4.57 13.23
N GLY A 251 1.56 3.56 13.70
CA GLY A 251 2.62 2.85 12.97
C GLY A 251 2.17 1.52 12.37
N LEU A 252 2.82 1.04 11.29
CA LEU A 252 2.53 -0.23 10.61
C LEU A 252 3.71 -1.22 10.73
N LYS A 253 3.80 -1.97 11.85
CA LYS A 253 4.94 -2.87 12.12
C LYS A 253 5.20 -3.93 11.05
N GLU A 254 4.14 -4.52 10.48
CA GLU A 254 4.31 -5.59 9.49
C GLU A 254 4.83 -5.10 8.13
N GLN A 255 4.63 -3.81 7.82
CA GLN A 255 5.02 -3.19 6.56
C GLN A 255 6.34 -2.45 6.71
N ASN A 256 6.52 -1.69 7.80
CA ASN A 256 7.68 -0.83 8.02
C ASN A 256 8.78 -1.47 8.86
N ASP A 257 9.99 -0.95 8.74
CA ASP A 257 11.01 -1.15 9.77
C ASP A 257 10.56 -0.46 11.06
N LEU A 258 10.48 -1.24 12.15
CA LEU A 258 9.90 -0.79 13.42
C LEU A 258 10.66 0.40 14.01
N ASN A 259 11.99 0.37 13.96
CA ASN A 259 12.81 1.40 14.58
C ASN A 259 12.71 2.70 13.79
N GLN A 260 12.82 2.63 12.46
CA GLN A 260 12.67 3.80 11.59
C GLN A 260 11.27 4.42 11.68
N ASP A 261 10.22 3.60 11.75
CA ASP A 261 8.83 4.04 11.92
C ASP A 261 8.61 4.77 13.26
N ILE A 262 9.13 4.22 14.37
CA ILE A 262 9.06 4.86 15.69
C ILE A 262 9.83 6.17 15.69
N ILE A 263 11.05 6.20 15.15
CA ILE A 263 11.88 7.42 15.09
C ILE A 263 11.13 8.50 14.31
N PHE A 264 10.57 8.18 13.16
CA PHE A 264 9.85 9.16 12.35
C PHE A 264 8.60 9.71 13.07
N ARG A 265 7.82 8.86 13.74
CA ARG A 265 6.66 9.32 14.53
C ARG A 265 7.06 10.14 15.75
N GLU A 266 8.16 9.80 16.41
CA GLU A 266 8.71 10.62 17.49
C GLU A 266 9.20 11.98 16.98
N LYS A 267 9.75 12.08 15.75
CA LYS A 267 10.05 13.39 15.13
C LYS A 267 8.80 14.27 15.02
N ILE A 268 7.71 13.73 14.47
CA ILE A 268 6.42 14.45 14.36
C ILE A 268 5.94 14.89 15.74
N LYS A 269 5.96 13.97 16.73
CA LYS A 269 5.56 14.28 18.11
C LYS A 269 6.42 15.38 18.73
N ASN A 270 7.74 15.31 18.60
CA ASN A 270 8.65 16.32 19.15
C ASN A 270 8.42 17.69 18.52
N GLN A 271 8.22 17.73 17.20
CA GLN A 271 7.90 18.95 16.48
C GLN A 271 6.57 19.58 16.95
N LEU A 272 5.54 18.78 17.24
CA LEU A 272 4.27 19.24 17.79
C LEU A 272 4.40 19.76 19.24
N LEU A 273 5.17 19.07 20.08
CA LEU A 273 5.38 19.48 21.49
C LEU A 273 6.15 20.80 21.61
N ASN A 274 7.04 21.09 20.66
CA ASN A 274 7.80 22.34 20.62
C ASN A 274 6.94 23.60 20.40
N GLU A 275 5.70 23.45 19.91
CA GLU A 275 4.77 24.57 19.68
C GLU A 275 4.14 25.12 21.00
N LYS A 276 4.53 24.57 22.17
CA LYS A 276 4.15 25.03 23.53
C LYS A 276 2.64 25.20 23.74
N LYS A 277 1.84 24.23 23.28
CA LYS A 277 0.39 24.17 23.55
C LYS A 277 0.10 23.09 24.58
N ASP A 278 -0.28 23.49 25.79
CA ASP A 278 -0.57 22.56 26.90
C ASP A 278 -1.78 21.64 26.64
N ASN A 279 -2.61 22.00 25.66
CA ASN A 279 -3.86 21.34 25.33
C ASN A 279 -3.69 20.14 24.36
N ILE A 280 -2.46 19.73 24.05
CA ILE A 280 -2.19 18.62 23.11
C ILE A 280 -1.80 17.35 23.88
N LYS A 281 -2.53 16.26 23.65
CA LYS A 281 -2.18 14.90 24.08
C LYS A 281 -1.82 14.07 22.86
N ILE A 282 -0.66 13.41 22.89
CA ILE A 282 -0.15 12.62 21.76
C ILE A 282 0.10 11.20 22.24
N LYS A 283 -0.44 10.22 21.53
CA LYS A 283 -0.18 8.79 21.76
C LYS A 283 0.33 8.15 20.48
N LEU A 284 1.36 7.32 20.62
CA LEU A 284 1.89 6.50 19.54
C LEU A 284 1.29 5.10 19.66
N ALA A 285 0.54 4.67 18.64
CA ALA A 285 0.02 3.31 18.55
C ALA A 285 0.81 2.50 17.53
N LEU A 286 1.09 1.25 17.84
CA LEU A 286 1.70 0.28 16.93
C LEU A 286 0.65 -0.74 16.49
N LEU A 287 0.67 -1.12 15.21
CA LEU A 287 -0.06 -2.31 14.72
C LEU A 287 0.71 -3.60 15.05
N GLU A 288 0.98 -3.82 16.34
CA GLU A 288 1.70 -5.00 16.82
C GLU A 288 0.80 -6.24 16.95
N ASN A 289 -0.47 -6.11 17.38
CA ASN A 289 -1.36 -7.26 17.61
C ASN A 289 -2.83 -7.00 17.23
N HIS A 290 -3.05 -6.64 15.97
CA HIS A 290 -4.34 -6.32 15.35
C HIS A 290 -4.87 -4.93 15.71
N LYS A 291 -5.85 -4.49 14.89
CA LYS A 291 -6.53 -3.20 14.96
C LYS A 291 -7.02 -2.82 16.38
N ARG A 292 -7.14 -3.78 17.31
CA ARG A 292 -7.56 -3.58 18.71
C ARG A 292 -6.63 -2.68 19.50
N ASP A 293 -5.31 -2.78 19.31
CA ASP A 293 -4.35 -1.95 20.06
C ASP A 293 -4.53 -0.46 19.73
N ILE A 294 -4.76 -0.14 18.44
CA ILE A 294 -5.08 1.24 18.02
C ILE A 294 -6.37 1.71 18.67
N ILE A 295 -7.41 0.87 18.71
CA ILE A 295 -8.68 1.24 19.34
C ILE A 295 -8.46 1.51 20.82
N LYS A 296 -7.77 0.61 21.54
CA LYS A 296 -7.49 0.78 22.97
C LYS A 296 -6.73 2.08 23.25
N ILE A 297 -5.65 2.35 22.51
CA ILE A 297 -4.85 3.56 22.71
C ILE A 297 -5.66 4.82 22.33
N GLY A 298 -6.52 4.73 21.32
CA GLY A 298 -7.44 5.80 20.98
C GLY A 298 -8.52 6.03 22.05
N GLU A 299 -9.03 4.99 22.69
CA GLU A 299 -9.96 5.08 23.82
C GLU A 299 -9.28 5.74 25.03
N GLU A 300 -8.05 5.33 25.38
CA GLU A 300 -7.23 6.01 26.41
C GLU A 300 -7.02 7.49 26.09
N LEU A 301 -6.94 7.86 24.80
CA LEU A 301 -6.77 9.25 24.38
C LEU A 301 -8.07 10.06 24.55
N LEU A 302 -9.23 9.42 24.35
CA LEU A 302 -10.55 10.03 24.55
C LEU A 302 -10.86 10.27 26.04
N GLU A 303 -10.34 9.44 26.94
CA GLU A 303 -10.48 9.60 28.40
C GLU A 303 -9.91 10.93 28.93
N TYR A 304 -9.02 11.59 28.17
CA TYR A 304 -8.51 12.93 28.53
C TYR A 304 -9.53 14.07 28.29
N GLY A 305 -10.74 13.79 27.81
CA GLY A 305 -11.75 14.82 27.54
C GLY A 305 -11.34 15.73 26.39
N ILE A 306 -10.93 15.13 25.26
CA ILE A 306 -10.51 15.87 24.07
C ILE A 306 -11.72 16.31 23.24
N ASP A 307 -11.64 17.53 22.71
CA ASP A 307 -12.63 18.08 21.79
C ASP A 307 -12.36 17.63 20.34
N LEU A 308 -11.08 17.42 20.00
CA LEU A 308 -10.62 17.08 18.66
C LEU A 308 -9.71 15.84 18.68
N LEU A 309 -10.01 14.84 17.87
CA LEU A 309 -9.16 13.66 17.66
C LEU A 309 -8.55 13.66 16.24
N TYR A 310 -7.22 13.66 16.15
CA TYR A 310 -6.49 13.48 14.89
C TYR A 310 -5.96 12.06 14.79
N LEU A 311 -6.47 11.30 13.84
CA LEU A 311 -5.92 10.02 13.45
C LEU A 311 -4.86 10.26 12.36
N VAL A 312 -3.60 10.07 12.69
CA VAL A 312 -2.47 10.29 11.78
C VAL A 312 -1.82 8.95 11.47
N ILE A 313 -1.75 8.61 10.18
CA ILE A 313 -1.11 7.35 9.72
C ILE A 313 0.07 7.72 8.82
N PRO A 314 1.21 8.13 9.39
CA PRO A 314 2.32 8.70 8.63
C PRO A 314 3.27 7.61 8.12
N THR A 315 2.75 6.45 7.72
CA THR A 315 3.52 5.20 7.56
C THR A 315 3.87 4.87 6.12
N SER A 316 3.42 5.70 5.18
CA SER A 316 3.72 5.58 3.76
C SER A 316 3.80 6.97 3.14
N MET A 317 4.36 7.05 1.93
CA MET A 317 4.49 8.30 1.19
C MET A 317 3.24 8.60 0.33
N PHE A 318 2.45 7.59 0.02
CA PHE A 318 1.26 7.70 -0.85
C PHE A 318 0.12 6.89 -0.26
N GLU A 319 -1.08 7.47 -0.28
CA GLU A 319 -2.28 6.81 0.24
C GLU A 319 -2.72 5.63 -0.63
N THR A 320 -2.94 4.48 0.02
CA THR A 320 -3.51 3.28 -0.59
C THR A 320 -4.91 3.00 -0.02
N ILE A 321 -5.69 2.17 -0.72
CA ILE A 321 -7.02 1.75 -0.28
C ILE A 321 -6.97 1.07 1.10
N GLN A 322 -5.86 0.39 1.40
CA GLN A 322 -5.67 -0.31 2.66
C GLN A 322 -5.51 0.66 3.83
N ILE A 323 -4.69 1.70 3.64
CA ILE A 323 -4.43 2.71 4.66
C ILE A 323 -5.71 3.50 4.92
N ARG A 324 -6.41 3.92 3.87
CA ARG A 324 -7.71 4.60 3.99
C ARG A 324 -8.76 3.71 4.67
N SER A 325 -8.84 2.44 4.30
CA SER A 325 -9.75 1.49 4.95
C SER A 325 -9.41 1.24 6.42
N LEU A 326 -8.12 1.26 6.78
CA LEU A 326 -7.70 1.19 8.18
C LEU A 326 -8.15 2.43 8.95
N ALA A 327 -8.00 3.63 8.38
CA ALA A 327 -8.46 4.86 8.99
C ALA A 327 -9.98 4.82 9.27
N GLU A 328 -10.78 4.51 8.26
CA GLU A 328 -12.24 4.34 8.37
C GLU A 328 -12.63 3.28 9.40
N TYR A 329 -11.88 2.18 9.47
CA TYR A 329 -12.12 1.16 10.48
C TYR A 329 -11.88 1.70 11.89
N VAL A 330 -10.77 2.41 12.10
CA VAL A 330 -10.39 2.94 13.42
C VAL A 330 -11.43 3.96 13.87
N LEU A 331 -11.76 4.92 13.00
CA LEU A 331 -12.75 5.96 13.28
C LEU A 331 -14.14 5.37 13.62
N ARG A 332 -14.59 4.36 12.88
CA ARG A 332 -15.88 3.70 13.18
C ARG A 332 -15.88 2.90 14.48
N LYS A 333 -14.71 2.42 14.93
CA LYS A 333 -14.60 1.55 16.10
C LYS A 333 -14.29 2.28 17.40
N LEU A 334 -13.73 3.48 17.32
CA LEU A 334 -13.57 4.34 18.47
C LEU A 334 -14.95 4.86 18.91
N TYR A 335 -15.22 4.77 20.21
CA TYR A 335 -16.41 5.36 20.83
C TYR A 335 -16.18 6.86 21.03
N VAL A 336 -16.18 7.60 19.93
CA VAL A 336 -16.11 9.07 19.95
C VAL A 336 -17.48 9.60 20.36
N SER A 337 -17.55 10.48 21.36
CA SER A 337 -18.80 11.14 21.74
C SER A 337 -19.27 12.06 20.60
N ASP A 338 -20.56 12.36 20.54
CA ASP A 338 -21.12 13.26 19.51
C ASP A 338 -20.51 14.68 19.54
N GLU A 339 -19.87 15.05 20.65
CA GLU A 339 -19.26 16.35 20.88
C GLU A 339 -17.80 16.42 20.36
N THR A 340 -17.11 15.27 20.28
CA THR A 340 -15.71 15.21 19.82
C THR A 340 -15.65 15.12 18.29
N LYS A 341 -14.95 16.05 17.65
CA LYS A 341 -14.72 16.01 16.20
C LYS A 341 -13.49 15.16 15.88
N TYR A 342 -13.53 14.44 14.77
CA TYR A 342 -12.39 13.63 14.33
C TYR A 342 -11.90 14.04 12.94
N TYR A 343 -10.59 13.95 12.73
CA TYR A 343 -9.94 14.21 11.45
C TYR A 343 -8.96 13.09 11.14
N TYR A 344 -8.91 12.71 9.87
CA TYR A 344 -7.91 11.79 9.35
C TYR A 344 -6.84 12.56 8.60
N ILE A 345 -5.58 12.32 8.96
CA ILE A 345 -4.41 12.80 8.24
C ILE A 345 -3.66 11.58 7.69
N GLY A 346 -3.81 11.40 6.38
CA GLY A 346 -3.13 10.35 5.64
C GLY A 346 -1.70 10.70 5.26
N PRO A 347 -1.11 9.90 4.35
CA PRO A 347 0.23 10.13 3.81
C PRO A 347 0.44 11.54 3.26
N VAL A 348 1.71 11.94 3.16
CA VAL A 348 2.16 13.27 2.71
C VAL A 348 1.37 13.74 1.50
N ASN A 349 0.61 14.83 1.67
CA ASN A 349 -0.22 15.41 0.62
C ASN A 349 0.45 16.54 -0.17
N ASP A 350 1.57 17.07 0.34
CA ASP A 350 2.34 18.11 -0.34
C ASP A 350 3.40 17.50 -1.26
N ASN A 351 3.09 17.49 -2.56
CA ASN A 351 4.02 17.00 -3.58
C ASN A 351 5.28 17.86 -3.65
N SER A 352 5.20 19.17 -3.39
CA SER A 352 6.32 20.09 -3.58
C SER A 352 7.46 19.78 -2.64
N ILE A 353 7.17 19.59 -1.35
CA ILE A 353 8.16 19.24 -0.32
C ILE A 353 8.76 17.86 -0.60
N LEU A 354 7.93 16.89 -0.99
CA LEU A 354 8.42 15.56 -1.35
C LEU A 354 9.33 15.59 -2.59
N VAL A 355 9.02 16.43 -3.58
CA VAL A 355 9.84 16.65 -4.78
C VAL A 355 11.17 17.29 -4.41
N GLU A 356 11.19 18.30 -3.53
CA GLU A 356 12.42 18.92 -3.04
C GLU A 356 13.32 17.89 -2.32
N GLU A 357 12.75 17.14 -1.39
CA GLU A 357 13.49 16.14 -0.61
C GLU A 357 14.09 15.06 -1.51
N LEU A 358 13.30 14.53 -2.46
CA LEU A 358 13.82 13.53 -3.39
C LEU A 358 14.87 14.13 -4.34
N TYR A 359 14.66 15.36 -4.82
CA TYR A 359 15.65 16.05 -5.65
C TYR A 359 17.00 16.19 -4.93
N LYS A 360 17.00 16.60 -3.66
CA LYS A 360 18.21 16.67 -2.83
C LYS A 360 18.87 15.29 -2.73
N LYS A 361 18.11 14.23 -2.40
CA LYS A 361 18.63 12.85 -2.30
C LYS A 361 19.25 12.38 -3.63
N ILE A 362 18.63 12.68 -4.78
CA ILE A 362 19.17 12.35 -6.11
C ILE A 362 20.48 13.10 -6.38
N LYS A 363 20.58 14.39 -6.04
CA LYS A 363 21.81 15.16 -6.26
C LYS A 363 22.94 14.69 -5.34
N LEU A 364 22.64 14.34 -4.10
CA LEU A 364 23.64 13.85 -3.13
C LEU A 364 24.35 12.57 -3.58
N ILE A 365 23.63 11.63 -4.19
CA ILE A 365 24.23 10.36 -4.68
C ILE A 365 24.95 10.51 -6.03
N GLN A 366 24.76 11.65 -6.70
CA GLN A 366 25.40 11.94 -7.99
C GLN A 366 26.75 12.60 -7.85
N ASN A 367 26.93 13.38 -6.79
CA ASN A 367 28.23 13.83 -6.30
C ASN A 367 29.00 12.64 -5.70
#